data_AF-A0A965C6E8-F1
#
_entry.id   AF-A0A965C6E8-F1
#
_cell.length_a   1.000
_cell.length_b   1.000
_cell.length_c   1.000
_cell.angle_alpha   90.00
_cell.angle_beta   90.00
_cell.angle_gamma   90.00
#
_symmetry.space_group_name_H-M   'P 1'
#
loop_
_entity.id
_entity.type
_entity.pdbx_description
1 polymer ?
#
loop_
_entity_poly.entity_id
_entity_poly.type
_entity_poly.pdbx_seq_one_letter_code
_entity_poly.pdbx_strand_id
1 'polypeptide(L)' 'NAQVYLKRLEQLCDVPVDIVSTGPERDETIVLRHPFGA' A
#
# COMPACT_ATOMS: atom_id res chain seq x y z
N ASN A 1 0.47 -9.83 11.11
CA ASN A 1 1.60 -10.24 10.22
C ASN A 1 1.73 -9.38 8.98
N ALA A 2 0.74 -9.33 8.07
CA ALA A 2 0.83 -8.54 6.83
C ALA A 2 1.21 -7.06 7.02
N GLN A 3 0.59 -6.37 7.98
CA GLN A 3 0.94 -4.97 8.28
C GLN A 3 2.40 -4.80 8.75
N VAL A 4 2.94 -5.76 9.51
CA VAL A 4 4.35 -5.73 9.96
C VAL A 4 5.29 -5.94 8.77
N TYR A 5 4.91 -6.80 7.83
CA TYR A 5 5.64 -7.01 6.59
C TYR A 5 5.69 -5.75 5.72
N LEU A 6 4.55 -5.08 5.52
CA LEU A 6 4.49 -3.81 4.78
C LEU A 6 5.35 -2.73 5.44
N LYS A 7 5.26 -2.57 6.76
CA LYS A 7 6.12 -1.63 7.51
C LYS A 7 7.61 -1.92 7.34
N ARG A 8 7.99 -3.20 7.25
CA ARG A 8 9.39 -3.58 7.01
C ARG A 8 9.84 -3.20 5.59
N LEU A 9 8.97 -3.33 4.59
CA LEU A 9 9.28 -2.89 3.22
C LEU A 9 9.46 -1.37 3.14
N GLU A 10 8.57 -0.61 3.78
CA GLU A 10 8.69 0.86 3.83
C GLU A 10 10.05 1.29 4.41
N GLN A 11 10.48 0.65 5.50
CA GLN A 11 11.79 0.92 6.12
C GLN A 11 12.99 0.55 5.22
N LEU A 12 12.87 -0.50 4.41
CA LEU A 12 13.96 -0.97 3.55
C LEU A 12 14.08 -0.16 2.27
N CYS A 13 12.95 0.29 1.73
CA CYS A 13 12.89 1.05 0.48
C CYS A 13 12.95 2.57 0.70
N ASP A 14 12.85 3.04 1.94
CA ASP A 14 12.81 4.46 2.33
C ASP A 14 11.70 5.25 1.62
N VAL A 15 10.57 4.57 1.35
CA VAL A 15 9.37 5.13 0.70
C VAL A 15 8.10 4.52 1.31
N PRO A 16 6.99 5.26 1.37
CA PRO A 16 5.73 4.75 1.91
C PRO A 16 5.02 3.79 0.94
N VAL A 17 4.19 2.89 1.49
CA VAL A 17 3.21 2.11 0.71
C VAL A 17 1.91 2.90 0.64
N ASP A 18 1.60 3.48 -0.52
CA ASP A 18 0.40 4.32 -0.70
C ASP A 18 -0.82 3.52 -1.20
N ILE A 19 -0.62 2.40 -1.90
CA ILE A 19 -1.68 1.54 -2.47
C ILE A 19 -1.30 0.06 -2.34
N VAL A 20 -2.25 -0.81 -2.00
CA VAL A 20 -2.09 -2.26 -1.98
C VAL A 20 -3.20 -2.92 -2.82
N SER A 21 -2.84 -3.57 -3.93
CA SER A 21 -3.75 -4.43 -4.70
C SER A 21 -3.84 -5.80 -4.01
N THR A 22 -5.04 -6.22 -3.65
CA THR A 22 -5.31 -7.48 -2.94
C THR A 22 -5.94 -8.54 -3.83
N GLY A 23 -6.26 -8.21 -5.09
CA GLY A 23 -6.82 -9.13 -6.06
C GLY A 23 -7.07 -8.49 -7.43
N PRO A 24 -7.64 -9.25 -8.38
CA PRO A 24 -7.85 -8.80 -9.76
C PRO A 24 -8.98 -7.78 -9.93
N GLU A 25 -9.96 -7.75 -9.01
CA GLU A 25 -11.10 -6.84 -9.13
C GLU A 25 -10.75 -5.41 -8.70
N ARG A 26 -11.50 -4.43 -9.21
CA ARG A 26 -11.20 -3.01 -8.98
C ARG A 26 -11.35 -2.58 -7.52
N ASP A 27 -12.32 -3.15 -6.81
CA ASP A 27 -12.60 -2.88 -5.41
C ASP A 27 -11.69 -3.67 -4.45
N GLU A 28 -10.92 -4.63 -4.95
CA GLU A 28 -9.87 -5.34 -4.22
C GLU A 28 -8.57 -4.54 -4.16
N THR A 29 -8.67 -3.26 -3.79
CA THR A 29 -7.55 -2.34 -3.67
C THR A 29 -7.71 -1.46 -2.43
N ILE A 30 -6.67 -1.43 -1.58
CA ILE A 30 -6.60 -0.54 -0.41
C ILE A 30 -5.82 0.70 -0.81
N VAL A 31 -6.46 1.87 -0.77
CA VAL A 31 -5.82 3.18 -1.03
C VAL A 31 -5.59 3.89 0.30
N LEU A 32 -4.33 4.05 0.70
CA LEU A 32 -3.94 4.81 1.90
C LEU A 32 -3.72 6.29 1.56
N ARG A 33 -3.17 6.57 0.38
CA ARG A 33 -2.97 7.91 -0.17
C ARG A 33 -3.27 7.90 -1.66
N HIS A 34 -4.17 8.76 -2.10
CA HIS A 34 -4.51 8.86 -3.52
C HIS A 34 -3.39 9.61 -4.28
N PRO A 35 -2.84 9.06 -5.39
CA PRO A 35 -1.73 9.68 -6.12
C PRO A 35 -2.04 11.08 -6.66
N PHE A 36 -3.31 11.37 -6.93
CA PHE A 36 -3.75 12.66 -7.45
C PHE A 36 -4.23 13.65 -6.37
N GLY A 37 -4.13 13.27 -5.10
CA GLY A 37 -4.60 14.12 -3.99
C GLY A 37 -6.11 14.42 -4.03
N ALA A 38 -6.54 15.27 -3.11
CA ALA A 38 -7.75 16.10 -3.22
C ALA A 38 -7.31 17.54 -3.49
#